data_AF-A0AAN4TNZ6-F1
#
_entry.id   AF-A0AAN4TNZ6-F1
#
_cell.length_a   1.000
_cell.length_b   1.000
_cell.length_c   1.000
_cell.angle_alpha   90.00
_cell.angle_beta   90.00
_cell.angle_gamma   90.00
#
_symmetry.space_group_name_H-M   'P 1'
#
loop_
_entity.id
_entity.type
_entity.pdbx_description
1 polymer ?
#
loop_
_entity_poly.entity_id
_entity_poly.type
_entity_poly.pdbx_seq_one_letter_code
_entity_poly.pdbx_strand_id
1 'polypeptide(L)'
;MGYNVQTAVDTKHHLIVAHEVTNVGHDRDQLSSMAQQAREAMQVESLSVVADRGYYKSGEILACHEAGITAYVPKTLSSRAKFDGRFGNEEFVYDADNDEYVCPANQVLIWRNSYVDKGKKLDVYWRSNCQACSIKAQCTPARERKVRRWEHETVLEEMQVRLANAPQVMTLRKQTVEPPFGTLKQWMGATHFLTRRLGGMSTEMSLNVLAYNLKRGDENHRHA
;
A
#
# COMPACT_ATOMS: atom_id res chain seq x y z
N MET A 1 20.81 14.47 -1.60
CA MET A 1 20.14 13.18 -1.89
C MET A 1 19.68 12.59 -0.57
N GLY A 2 18.40 12.29 -0.42
CA GLY A 2 17.86 11.64 0.78
C GLY A 2 17.92 10.12 0.62
N TYR A 3 18.39 9.42 1.65
CA TYR A 3 18.29 7.96 1.74
C TYR A 3 17.07 7.62 2.57
N ASN A 4 16.37 6.56 2.19
CA ASN A 4 15.19 6.06 2.86
C ASN A 4 15.47 4.64 3.36
N VAL A 5 14.98 4.30 4.54
CA VAL A 5 15.16 2.96 5.11
C VAL A 5 13.82 2.28 5.24
N GLN A 6 13.71 1.12 4.61
CA GLN A 6 12.57 0.24 4.68
C GLN A 6 12.84 -0.83 5.73
N THR A 7 11.84 -1.17 6.54
CA THR A 7 11.98 -2.21 7.58
C THR A 7 10.71 -3.04 7.68
N ALA A 8 10.86 -4.35 7.88
CA ALA A 8 9.79 -5.26 8.21
C ALA A 8 10.05 -5.85 9.60
N VAL A 9 9.02 -5.83 10.45
CA VAL A 9 9.09 -6.25 11.85
C VAL A 9 8.07 -7.35 12.10
N ASP A 10 8.52 -8.44 12.72
CA ASP A 10 7.63 -9.49 13.20
C ASP A 10 6.75 -8.99 14.36
N THR A 11 5.45 -9.27 14.27
CA THR A 11 4.46 -8.84 15.26
C THR A 11 4.50 -9.61 16.58
N LYS A 12 5.10 -10.81 16.61
CA LYS A 12 5.09 -11.65 17.81
C LYS A 12 6.25 -11.34 18.76
N HIS A 13 7.44 -11.18 18.21
CA HIS A 13 8.69 -11.01 18.96
C HIS A 13 9.28 -9.60 18.82
N HIS A 14 8.70 -8.76 17.97
CA HIS A 14 9.18 -7.41 17.66
C HIS A 14 10.60 -7.40 17.11
N LEU A 15 10.97 -8.45 16.37
CA LEU A 15 12.27 -8.55 15.70
C LEU A 15 12.18 -7.95 14.30
N ILE A 16 13.22 -7.26 13.88
CA ILE A 16 13.35 -6.77 12.51
C ILE A 16 13.79 -7.95 11.65
N VAL A 17 12.94 -8.39 10.73
CA VAL A 17 13.15 -9.58 9.90
C VAL A 17 13.69 -9.25 8.51
N ALA A 18 13.48 -8.01 8.05
CA ALA A 18 14.09 -7.50 6.83
C ALA A 18 14.30 -5.99 6.93
N HIS A 19 15.35 -5.48 6.27
CA HIS A 19 15.63 -4.06 6.15
C HIS A 19 16.34 -3.76 4.83
N GLU A 20 16.07 -2.60 4.25
CA GLU A 20 16.70 -2.16 3.01
C GLU A 20 16.95 -0.65 3.04
N VAL A 21 18.16 -0.22 2.67
CA VAL A 21 18.48 1.19 2.47
C VAL A 21 18.39 1.50 0.99
N THR A 22 17.55 2.46 0.62
CA THR A 22 17.32 2.87 -0.77
C THR A 22 17.58 4.36 -0.96
N ASN A 23 17.92 4.76 -2.18
CA ASN A 23 17.99 6.17 -2.60
C ASN A 23 16.68 6.68 -3.20
N VAL A 24 15.64 5.84 -3.22
CA VAL A 24 14.29 6.20 -3.67
C VAL A 24 13.56 6.93 -2.54
N GLY A 25 13.16 8.18 -2.81
CA GLY A 25 12.55 9.05 -1.80
C GLY A 25 11.07 8.75 -1.46
N HIS A 26 10.52 7.63 -1.92
CA HIS A 26 9.14 7.23 -1.66
C HIS A 26 9.00 5.72 -1.45
N ASP A 27 8.03 5.31 -0.66
CA ASP A 27 7.81 3.90 -0.29
C ASP A 27 6.93 3.12 -1.28
N ARG A 28 6.43 3.79 -2.32
CA ARG A 28 5.38 3.25 -3.22
C ARG A 28 5.77 1.99 -3.98
N ASP A 29 7.07 1.70 -4.08
CA ASP A 29 7.65 0.62 -4.88
C ASP A 29 8.38 -0.40 -4.01
N GLN A 30 8.11 -0.42 -2.70
CA GLN A 30 8.90 -1.16 -1.72
C GLN A 30 8.11 -2.25 -1.00
N LEU A 31 6.79 -2.34 -1.23
CA LEU A 31 5.92 -3.26 -0.50
C LEU A 31 6.23 -4.73 -0.84
N SER A 32 6.24 -5.08 -2.13
CA SER A 32 6.38 -6.47 -2.57
C SER A 32 7.77 -7.02 -2.27
N SER A 33 8.82 -6.23 -2.56
CA SER A 33 10.21 -6.59 -2.25
C SER A 33 10.41 -6.86 -0.76
N MET A 34 10.01 -5.92 0.10
CA MET A 34 10.17 -6.08 1.55
C MET A 34 9.35 -7.25 2.10
N ALA A 35 8.15 -7.48 1.57
CA ALA A 35 7.32 -8.60 1.96
C ALA A 35 7.96 -9.96 1.60
N GLN A 36 8.55 -10.07 0.42
CA GLN A 36 9.26 -11.27 0.00
C GLN A 36 10.52 -11.53 0.83
N GLN A 37 11.34 -10.49 1.06
CA GLN A 37 12.51 -10.58 1.94
C GLN A 37 12.11 -11.03 3.35
N ALA A 38 11.05 -10.46 3.91
CA ALA A 38 10.54 -10.86 5.23
C ALA A 38 10.06 -12.32 5.24
N ARG A 39 9.36 -12.76 4.20
CA ARG A 39 8.90 -14.16 4.08
C ARG A 39 10.08 -15.13 4.02
N GLU A 40 11.09 -14.81 3.22
CA GLU A 40 12.30 -15.61 3.07
C GLU A 40 13.06 -15.70 4.39
N ALA A 41 13.27 -14.56 5.07
CA ALA A 41 13.96 -14.51 6.35
C ALA A 41 13.23 -15.29 7.45
N MET A 42 11.89 -15.28 7.46
CA MET A 42 11.09 -16.03 8.42
C MET A 42 10.83 -17.50 8.04
N GLN A 43 11.14 -17.88 6.80
CA GLN A 43 10.91 -19.23 6.25
C GLN A 43 9.46 -19.73 6.43
N VAL A 44 8.48 -18.84 6.19
CA VAL A 44 7.05 -19.17 6.32
C VAL A 44 6.38 -19.32 4.96
N GLU A 45 5.44 -20.26 4.86
CA GLU A 45 4.64 -20.46 3.65
C GLU A 45 3.58 -19.37 3.47
N SER A 46 2.91 -18.98 4.57
CA SER A 46 1.89 -17.94 4.59
C SER A 46 2.38 -16.68 5.29
N LEU A 47 2.23 -15.53 4.64
CA LEU A 47 2.58 -14.23 5.22
C LEU A 47 1.44 -13.23 5.07
N SER A 48 1.12 -12.54 6.16
CA SER A 48 0.30 -11.33 6.15
C SER A 48 1.16 -10.12 6.41
N VAL A 49 1.05 -9.09 5.56
CA VAL A 49 1.84 -7.86 5.66
C VAL A 49 0.94 -6.66 5.88
N VAL A 50 1.34 -5.81 6.81
CA VAL A 50 0.63 -4.59 7.17
C VAL A 50 1.53 -3.41 6.90
N ALA A 51 1.09 -2.48 6.05
CA ALA A 51 1.93 -1.36 5.64
C ALA A 51 1.22 -0.01 5.74
N ASP A 52 2.00 1.05 5.60
CA ASP A 52 1.49 2.42 5.56
C ASP A 52 0.83 2.77 4.24
N ARG A 53 -0.02 3.81 4.29
CA ARG A 53 -0.66 4.35 3.08
C ARG A 53 0.37 4.75 2.01
N GLY A 54 1.59 5.11 2.41
CA GLY A 54 2.71 5.42 1.50
C GLY A 54 3.10 4.25 0.58
N TYR A 55 2.81 3.02 0.97
CA TYR A 55 3.07 1.80 0.20
C TYR A 55 1.93 1.43 -0.77
N TYR A 56 0.85 2.24 -0.84
CA TYR A 56 -0.28 1.94 -1.71
C TYR A 56 0.08 2.17 -3.19
N LYS A 57 0.33 1.06 -3.90
CA LYS A 57 0.49 1.02 -5.36
C LYS A 57 -0.10 -0.28 -5.89
N SER A 58 -0.97 -0.17 -6.90
CA SER A 58 -1.71 -1.33 -7.41
C SER A 58 -0.82 -2.49 -7.86
N GLY A 59 0.31 -2.18 -8.51
CA GLY A 59 1.24 -3.21 -8.99
C GLY A 59 1.94 -3.97 -7.87
N GLU A 60 2.31 -3.28 -6.78
CA GLU A 60 2.92 -3.94 -5.62
C GLU A 60 1.92 -4.84 -4.88
N ILE A 61 0.67 -4.38 -4.76
CA ILE A 61 -0.38 -5.15 -4.10
C ILE A 61 -0.70 -6.42 -4.91
N LEU A 62 -0.75 -6.31 -6.24
CA LEU A 62 -0.90 -7.46 -7.12
C LEU A 62 0.30 -8.41 -6.99
N ALA A 63 1.54 -7.90 -7.01
CA ALA A 63 2.72 -8.74 -6.85
C ALA A 63 2.73 -9.49 -5.50
N CYS A 64 2.27 -8.85 -4.41
CA CYS A 64 2.05 -9.54 -3.14
C CYS A 64 1.00 -10.65 -3.27
N HIS A 65 -0.15 -10.34 -3.88
CA HIS A 65 -1.23 -11.31 -4.07
C HIS A 65 -0.78 -12.52 -4.90
N GLU A 66 -0.11 -12.31 -6.03
CA GLU A 66 0.45 -13.36 -6.89
C GLU A 66 1.51 -14.19 -6.16
N ALA A 67 2.28 -13.57 -5.26
CA ALA A 67 3.21 -14.27 -4.39
C ALA A 67 2.53 -15.01 -3.23
N GLY A 68 1.19 -14.99 -3.10
CA GLY A 68 0.47 -15.60 -1.98
C GLY A 68 0.58 -14.83 -0.65
N ILE A 69 1.00 -13.57 -0.69
CA ILE A 69 1.17 -12.69 0.48
C ILE A 69 -0.10 -11.86 0.66
N THR A 70 -0.70 -11.94 1.85
CA THR A 70 -1.91 -11.19 2.19
C THR A 70 -1.54 -9.77 2.66
N ALA A 71 -1.71 -8.78 1.80
CA ALA A 71 -1.42 -7.38 2.13
C ALA A 71 -2.60 -6.68 2.83
N TYR A 72 -2.29 -5.74 3.73
CA TYR A 72 -3.22 -4.83 4.40
C TYR A 72 -2.68 -3.40 4.28
N VAL A 73 -3.12 -2.66 3.25
CA VAL A 73 -2.61 -1.32 2.96
C VAL A 73 -3.77 -0.33 2.77
N PRO A 74 -3.85 0.74 3.57
CA PRO A 74 -4.89 1.76 3.40
C PRO A 74 -4.77 2.49 2.05
N LYS A 75 -5.89 2.68 1.36
CA LYS A 75 -5.93 3.45 0.10
C LYS A 75 -5.54 4.91 0.31
N THR A 76 -4.85 5.49 -0.67
CA THR A 76 -4.54 6.93 -0.68
C THR A 76 -5.78 7.75 -1.04
N LEU A 77 -6.19 8.64 -0.13
CA LEU A 77 -7.29 9.58 -0.35
C LEU A 77 -6.78 10.77 -1.19
N SER A 78 -6.51 10.55 -2.46
CA SER A 78 -6.06 11.61 -3.37
C SER A 78 -6.90 11.59 -4.65
N SER A 79 -8.19 11.89 -4.54
CA SER A 79 -8.99 12.22 -5.72
C SER A 79 -9.24 13.72 -5.76
N ARG A 80 -8.78 14.36 -6.85
CA ARG A 80 -9.04 15.78 -7.13
C ARG A 80 -10.54 16.09 -7.21
N ALA A 81 -11.35 15.10 -7.60
CA ALA A 81 -12.80 15.21 -7.61
C ALA A 81 -13.36 15.47 -6.20
N LYS A 82 -12.95 14.70 -5.17
CA LYS A 82 -13.38 14.94 -3.78
C LYS A 82 -12.92 16.31 -3.27
N PHE A 83 -11.71 16.74 -3.63
CA PHE A 83 -11.22 18.08 -3.27
C PHE A 83 -12.12 19.19 -3.86
N ASP A 84 -12.58 19.02 -5.09
CA ASP A 84 -13.50 19.95 -5.75
C ASP A 84 -14.98 19.75 -5.33
N GLY A 85 -15.27 18.96 -4.28
CA GLY A 85 -16.63 18.67 -3.82
C GLY A 85 -17.47 17.83 -4.78
N ARG A 86 -16.84 17.16 -5.76
CA ARG A 86 -17.50 16.31 -6.75
C ARG A 86 -17.47 14.84 -6.34
N PHE A 87 -18.37 14.04 -6.91
CA PHE A 87 -18.41 12.60 -6.70
C PHE A 87 -17.06 11.94 -7.07
N GLY A 88 -16.51 11.24 -6.08
CA GLY A 88 -15.33 10.40 -6.24
C GLY A 88 -15.65 9.11 -6.97
N ASN A 89 -14.63 8.33 -7.33
CA ASN A 89 -14.85 7.01 -7.95
C ASN A 89 -15.48 6.00 -6.97
N GLU A 90 -15.38 6.25 -5.66
CA GLU A 90 -15.99 5.42 -4.61
C GLU A 90 -17.52 5.42 -4.67
N GLU A 91 -18.12 6.44 -5.29
CA GLU A 91 -19.58 6.58 -5.46
C GLU A 91 -20.09 5.83 -6.71
N PHE A 92 -19.19 5.18 -7.46
CA PHE A 92 -19.52 4.40 -8.65
C PHE A 92 -19.33 2.93 -8.30
N VAL A 93 -20.44 2.20 -8.20
CA VAL A 93 -20.46 0.79 -7.79
C VAL A 93 -20.26 -0.08 -9.02
N TYR A 94 -19.31 -1.01 -8.96
CA TYR A 94 -19.11 -1.99 -10.03
C TYR A 94 -20.04 -3.18 -9.82
N ASP A 95 -20.77 -3.54 -10.86
CA ASP A 95 -21.55 -4.77 -10.96
C ASP A 95 -20.76 -5.79 -11.77
N ALA A 96 -20.24 -6.80 -11.08
CA ALA A 96 -19.42 -7.84 -11.67
C ALA A 96 -20.24 -8.84 -12.52
N ASP A 97 -21.53 -8.98 -12.25
CA ASP A 97 -22.38 -9.94 -12.97
C ASP A 97 -22.68 -9.44 -14.40
N ASN A 98 -22.84 -8.12 -14.55
CA ASN A 98 -23.15 -7.48 -15.82
C ASN A 98 -21.95 -6.81 -16.51
N ASP A 99 -20.78 -6.74 -15.84
CA ASP A 99 -19.62 -5.94 -16.26
C ASP A 99 -19.97 -4.47 -16.52
N GLU A 100 -20.58 -3.84 -15.52
CA GLU A 100 -21.10 -2.47 -15.63
C GLU A 100 -20.80 -1.65 -14.38
N TYR A 101 -20.83 -0.33 -14.51
CA TYR A 101 -20.79 0.58 -13.36
C TYR A 101 -22.14 1.27 -13.17
N VAL A 102 -22.61 1.36 -11.92
CA VAL A 102 -23.76 2.18 -11.53
C VAL A 102 -23.26 3.48 -10.90
N CYS A 103 -23.68 4.62 -11.46
CA CYS A 103 -23.32 5.94 -10.92
C CYS A 103 -24.31 6.43 -9.85
N PRO A 104 -24.00 7.55 -9.15
CA PRO A 104 -24.87 8.10 -8.09
C PRO A 104 -26.27 8.54 -8.56
N ALA A 105 -26.48 8.73 -9.87
CA ALA A 105 -27.80 8.99 -10.45
C ALA A 105 -28.59 7.69 -10.73
N ASN A 106 -28.10 6.55 -10.25
CA ASN A 106 -28.63 5.22 -10.54
C ASN A 106 -28.69 4.91 -12.05
N GLN A 107 -27.72 5.44 -12.81
CA GLN A 107 -27.58 5.18 -14.25
C GLN A 107 -26.41 4.24 -14.50
N VAL A 108 -26.61 3.32 -15.45
CA VAL A 108 -25.62 2.36 -15.91
C VAL A 108 -24.58 3.00 -16.84
N LEU A 109 -23.32 2.66 -16.62
CA LEU A 109 -22.16 2.96 -17.44
C LEU A 109 -21.64 1.64 -18.00
N ILE A 110 -21.85 1.45 -19.30
CA ILE A 110 -21.39 0.26 -20.03
C ILE A 110 -19.90 0.36 -20.36
N TRP A 111 -19.25 -0.79 -20.53
CA TRP A 111 -17.93 -0.88 -21.12
C TRP A 111 -17.93 -0.31 -22.55
N ARG A 112 -16.84 0.36 -22.93
CA ARG A 112 -16.74 1.03 -24.24
C ARG A 112 -15.43 0.78 -24.93
N ASN A 113 -14.32 0.85 -24.21
CA ASN A 113 -13.01 0.53 -24.74
C ASN A 113 -12.01 0.21 -23.62
N SER A 114 -10.86 -0.31 -24.04
CA SER A 114 -9.70 -0.58 -23.18
C SER A 114 -8.45 0.09 -23.75
N TYR A 115 -7.52 0.51 -22.91
CA TYR A 115 -6.21 0.96 -23.35
C TYR A 115 -5.13 0.62 -22.31
N VAL A 116 -3.88 0.56 -22.74
CA VAL A 116 -2.74 0.31 -21.84
C VAL A 116 -2.12 1.64 -21.42
N ASP A 117 -2.01 1.85 -20.11
CA ASP A 117 -1.30 3.00 -19.54
C ASP A 117 -0.21 2.49 -18.59
N LYS A 118 1.05 2.82 -18.88
CA LYS A 118 2.22 2.41 -18.07
C LYS A 118 2.23 0.92 -17.73
N GLY A 119 1.91 0.07 -18.71
CA GLY A 119 1.87 -1.39 -18.57
C GLY A 119 0.62 -1.95 -17.88
N LYS A 120 -0.39 -1.12 -17.58
CA LYS A 120 -1.67 -1.56 -16.99
C LYS A 120 -2.77 -1.50 -18.03
N LYS A 121 -3.52 -2.59 -18.22
CA LYS A 121 -4.72 -2.57 -19.05
C LYS A 121 -5.88 -1.93 -18.29
N LEU A 122 -6.40 -0.83 -18.81
CA LEU A 122 -7.50 -0.07 -18.22
C LEU A 122 -8.74 -0.17 -19.10
N ASP A 123 -9.80 -0.73 -18.54
CA ASP A 123 -11.14 -0.73 -19.12
C ASP A 123 -11.87 0.56 -18.75
N VAL A 124 -12.60 1.12 -19.71
CA VAL A 124 -13.23 2.43 -19.57
C VAL A 124 -14.74 2.32 -19.80
N TYR A 125 -15.46 2.81 -18.80
CA TYR A 125 -16.91 2.73 -18.71
C TYR A 125 -17.49 4.14 -18.71
N TRP A 126 -18.48 4.39 -19.57
CA TRP A 126 -19.22 5.65 -19.57
C TRP A 126 -20.55 5.57 -20.29
N ARG A 127 -21.42 6.52 -19.93
CA ARG A 127 -22.71 6.76 -20.54
C ARG A 127 -22.68 8.05 -21.37
N SER A 128 -23.30 8.03 -22.55
CA SER A 128 -23.28 9.18 -23.47
C SER A 128 -24.22 10.33 -23.06
N ASN A 129 -25.30 10.01 -22.33
CA ASN A 129 -26.33 10.99 -21.98
C ASN A 129 -26.15 11.54 -20.54
N CYS A 130 -24.91 11.86 -20.16
CA CYS A 130 -24.62 12.56 -18.90
C CYS A 130 -24.93 14.06 -18.98
N GLN A 131 -25.08 14.62 -20.19
CA GLN A 131 -25.34 16.06 -20.39
C GLN A 131 -26.70 16.51 -19.84
N ALA A 132 -27.71 15.65 -19.92
CA ALA A 132 -29.06 15.90 -19.40
C ALA A 132 -29.26 15.44 -17.94
N CYS A 133 -28.19 15.03 -17.25
CA CYS A 133 -28.28 14.48 -15.89
C CYS A 133 -28.43 15.61 -14.85
N SER A 134 -29.37 15.46 -13.93
CA SER A 134 -29.65 16.43 -12.85
C SER A 134 -28.45 16.68 -11.93
N ILE A 135 -27.63 15.67 -11.68
CA ILE A 135 -26.46 15.75 -10.79
C ILE A 135 -25.15 16.06 -11.52
N LYS A 136 -25.19 16.42 -12.81
CA LYS A 136 -24.00 16.60 -13.65
C LYS A 136 -22.97 17.56 -13.03
N ALA A 137 -23.42 18.68 -12.48
CA ALA A 137 -22.56 19.69 -11.86
C ALA A 137 -21.71 19.12 -10.71
N GLN A 138 -22.25 18.18 -9.95
CA GLN A 138 -21.56 17.48 -8.86
C GLN A 138 -20.78 16.24 -9.34
N CYS A 139 -21.03 15.76 -10.56
CA CYS A 139 -20.42 14.55 -11.11
C CYS A 139 -19.14 14.83 -11.92
N THR A 140 -19.20 15.69 -12.92
CA THR A 140 -18.06 15.99 -13.79
C THR A 140 -18.24 17.28 -14.59
N PRO A 141 -17.17 18.07 -14.81
CA PRO A 141 -17.17 19.19 -15.74
C PRO A 141 -17.08 18.74 -17.20
N ALA A 142 -16.67 17.50 -17.46
CA ALA A 142 -16.54 16.95 -18.81
C ALA A 142 -17.91 16.65 -19.44
N ARG A 143 -17.91 16.34 -20.75
CA ARG A 143 -19.14 15.89 -21.44
C ARG A 143 -19.74 14.64 -20.79
N GLU A 144 -18.88 13.70 -20.41
CA GLU A 144 -19.27 12.41 -19.86
C GLU A 144 -18.31 12.04 -18.73
N ARG A 145 -18.82 11.38 -17.69
CA ARG A 145 -17.98 10.85 -16.61
C ARG A 145 -17.46 9.50 -17.10
N LYS A 146 -16.13 9.39 -17.19
CA LYS A 146 -15.44 8.14 -17.51
C LYS A 146 -14.90 7.51 -16.23
N VAL A 147 -15.29 6.27 -15.96
CA VAL A 147 -14.73 5.43 -14.91
C VAL A 147 -13.71 4.50 -15.56
N ARG A 148 -12.55 4.36 -14.94
CA ARG A 148 -11.46 3.50 -15.41
C ARG A 148 -11.26 2.40 -14.39
N ARG A 149 -11.35 1.15 -14.82
CA ARG A 149 -11.11 -0.05 -14.02
C ARG A 149 -9.85 -0.70 -14.51
N TRP A 150 -8.94 -1.04 -13.60
CA TRP A 150 -7.80 -1.87 -13.94
C TRP A 150 -8.25 -3.33 -14.00
N GLU A 151 -7.67 -4.14 -14.90
CA GLU A 151 -8.03 -5.56 -15.04
C GLU A 151 -7.92 -6.36 -13.73
N HIS A 152 -7.04 -5.94 -12.82
CA HIS A 152 -6.86 -6.54 -11.49
C HIS A 152 -7.43 -5.67 -10.35
N GLU A 153 -8.38 -4.77 -10.62
CA GLU A 153 -8.99 -3.91 -9.59
C GLU A 153 -9.66 -4.74 -8.49
N THR A 154 -10.20 -5.92 -8.82
CA THR A 154 -10.80 -6.86 -7.86
C THR A 154 -9.83 -7.22 -6.72
N VAL A 155 -8.54 -7.41 -7.01
CA VAL A 155 -7.51 -7.69 -5.98
C VAL A 155 -7.39 -6.53 -4.98
N LEU A 156 -7.51 -5.29 -5.46
CA LEU A 156 -7.46 -4.11 -4.60
C LEU A 156 -8.74 -3.97 -3.77
N GLU A 157 -9.89 -4.24 -4.37
CA GLU A 157 -11.21 -4.22 -3.71
C GLU A 157 -11.27 -5.25 -2.58
N GLU A 158 -10.89 -6.51 -2.85
CA GLU A 158 -10.80 -7.57 -1.85
C GLU A 158 -9.87 -7.19 -0.68
N MET A 159 -8.72 -6.58 -0.98
CA MET A 159 -7.80 -6.09 0.04
C MET A 159 -8.45 -5.00 0.91
N GLN A 160 -9.21 -4.06 0.30
CA GLN A 160 -9.91 -3.02 1.06
C GLN A 160 -11.03 -3.59 1.92
N VAL A 161 -11.82 -4.54 1.41
CA VAL A 161 -12.87 -5.24 2.18
C VAL A 161 -12.24 -5.97 3.37
N ARG A 162 -11.14 -6.69 3.15
CA ARG A 162 -10.40 -7.38 4.20
C ARG A 162 -9.90 -6.41 5.27
N LEU A 163 -9.35 -5.27 4.86
CA LEU A 163 -8.87 -4.23 5.76
C LEU A 163 -10.01 -3.61 6.59
N ALA A 164 -11.17 -3.35 5.97
CA ALA A 164 -12.35 -2.82 6.66
C ALA A 164 -12.89 -3.79 7.72
N ASN A 165 -12.84 -5.10 7.42
CA ASN A 165 -13.26 -6.16 8.33
C ASN A 165 -12.23 -6.48 9.43
N ALA A 166 -11.02 -5.91 9.36
CA ALA A 166 -9.93 -6.18 10.30
C ALA A 166 -9.29 -4.88 10.86
N PRO A 167 -10.06 -3.99 11.51
CA PRO A 167 -9.57 -2.70 12.00
C PRO A 167 -8.42 -2.81 13.01
N GLN A 168 -8.35 -3.92 13.76
CA GLN A 168 -7.29 -4.23 14.72
C GLN A 168 -5.90 -4.30 14.09
N VAL A 169 -5.81 -4.64 12.80
CA VAL A 169 -4.55 -4.79 12.08
C VAL A 169 -3.78 -3.47 12.00
N MET A 170 -4.48 -2.35 11.82
CA MET A 170 -3.85 -1.01 11.84
C MET A 170 -3.39 -0.61 13.25
N THR A 171 -4.08 -1.09 14.29
CA THR A 171 -3.70 -0.85 15.69
C THR A 171 -2.43 -1.63 16.03
N LEU A 172 -2.36 -2.90 15.63
CA LEU A 172 -1.19 -3.76 15.80
C LEU A 172 0.05 -3.15 15.14
N ARG A 173 -0.10 -2.57 13.95
CA ARG A 173 1.00 -1.93 13.23
C ARG A 173 1.65 -0.81 14.02
N LYS A 174 0.84 0.09 14.61
CA LYS A 174 1.33 1.21 15.44
C LYS A 174 2.16 0.71 16.62
N GLN A 175 1.72 -0.38 17.24
CA GLN A 175 2.40 -0.97 18.40
C GLN A 175 3.67 -1.75 18.04
N THR A 176 3.81 -2.18 16.78
CA THR A 176 4.89 -3.10 16.38
C THR A 176 6.06 -2.41 15.71
N VAL A 177 5.82 -1.56 14.71
CA VAL A 177 6.87 -0.99 13.85
C VAL A 177 7.47 0.30 14.43
N GLU A 178 6.67 1.10 15.13
CA GLU A 178 7.14 2.39 15.65
C GLU A 178 8.22 2.24 16.74
N PRO A 179 8.11 1.30 17.70
CA PRO A 179 9.12 1.18 18.76
C PRO A 179 10.52 0.76 18.30
N PRO A 180 10.70 -0.26 17.42
CA PRO A 180 12.00 -0.59 16.84
C PRO A 180 12.61 0.60 16.10
N PHE A 181 11.81 1.30 15.29
CA PHE A 181 12.28 2.44 14.52
C PHE A 181 12.69 3.62 15.41
N GLY A 182 11.92 3.91 16.47
CA GLY A 182 12.27 4.90 17.48
C GLY A 182 13.58 4.57 18.20
N THR A 183 13.76 3.29 18.57
CA THR A 183 14.99 2.80 19.23
C THR A 183 16.21 2.96 18.33
N LEU A 184 16.11 2.53 17.07
CA LEU A 184 17.20 2.66 16.10
C LEU A 184 17.56 4.12 15.85
N LYS A 185 16.56 4.99 15.67
CA LYS A 185 16.80 6.43 15.53
C LYS A 185 17.50 7.03 16.75
N GLN A 186 17.11 6.62 17.96
CA GLN A 186 17.76 7.09 19.17
C GLN A 186 19.21 6.62 19.26
N TRP A 187 19.51 5.38 18.88
CA TRP A 187 20.88 4.84 18.86
C TRP A 187 21.76 5.50 17.80
N MET A 188 21.20 5.77 16.63
CA MET A 188 21.88 6.47 15.55
C MET A 188 22.12 7.97 15.84
N GLY A 189 21.53 8.52 16.89
CA GLY A 189 21.66 9.93 17.26
C GLY A 189 20.88 10.88 16.34
N ALA A 190 21.09 12.19 16.55
CA ALA A 190 20.21 13.22 16.00
C ALA A 190 20.20 13.32 14.46
N THR A 191 21.26 12.91 13.74
CA THR A 191 21.35 13.23 12.32
C THR A 191 22.45 12.44 11.61
N HIS A 192 22.02 11.48 10.78
CA HIS A 192 22.73 10.92 9.62
C HIS A 192 23.64 9.70 9.88
N PHE A 193 23.58 8.76 8.92
CA PHE A 193 24.57 7.70 8.78
C PHE A 193 25.99 8.30 8.76
N LEU A 194 26.91 7.70 9.51
CA LEU A 194 28.31 8.10 9.56
C LEU A 194 29.04 7.77 8.26
N THR A 195 28.62 6.66 7.64
CA THR A 195 29.16 6.20 6.37
C THR A 195 28.56 6.93 5.18
N ARG A 196 29.33 7.02 4.09
CA ARG A 196 28.89 7.61 2.82
C ARG A 196 28.71 6.51 1.78
N ARG A 197 27.81 6.77 0.81
CA ARG A 197 27.40 5.85 -0.27
C ARG A 197 26.53 4.71 0.24
N LEU A 198 25.67 4.21 -0.64
CA LEU A 198 24.62 3.24 -0.32
C LEU A 198 25.14 1.99 0.40
N GLY A 199 26.26 1.42 -0.06
CA GLY A 199 26.85 0.23 0.55
C GLY A 199 27.30 0.45 1.99
N GLY A 200 27.95 1.58 2.29
CA GLY A 200 28.35 1.91 3.65
C GLY A 200 27.14 2.07 4.58
N MET A 201 26.14 2.83 4.11
CA MET A 201 24.91 3.08 4.87
C MET A 201 24.11 1.80 5.12
N SER A 202 24.07 0.90 4.14
CA SER A 202 23.44 -0.42 4.30
C SER A 202 24.15 -1.27 5.35
N THR A 203 25.48 -1.29 5.36
CA THR A 203 26.26 -1.99 6.40
C THR A 203 26.00 -1.40 7.78
N GLU A 204 26.02 -0.07 7.91
CA GLU A 204 25.74 0.61 9.17
C GLU A 204 24.32 0.30 9.69
N MET A 205 23.32 0.31 8.80
CA MET A 205 21.95 -0.08 9.16
C MET A 205 21.88 -1.54 9.61
N SER A 206 22.56 -2.44 8.89
CA SER A 206 22.58 -3.88 9.21
C SER A 206 23.18 -4.15 10.58
N LEU A 207 24.25 -3.44 10.97
CA LEU A 207 24.85 -3.56 12.29
C LEU A 207 23.92 -3.05 13.40
N ASN A 208 23.21 -1.93 13.17
CA ASN A 208 22.24 -1.42 14.13
C ASN A 208 21.05 -2.37 14.31
N VAL A 209 20.53 -2.92 13.22
CA VAL A 209 19.45 -3.92 13.23
C VAL A 209 19.89 -5.18 13.98
N LEU A 210 21.10 -5.67 13.73
CA LEU A 210 21.66 -6.83 14.45
C LEU A 210 21.73 -6.55 15.95
N ALA A 211 22.29 -5.41 16.35
CA ALA A 211 22.37 -5.03 17.76
C ALA A 211 20.98 -4.92 18.41
N TYR A 212 20.00 -4.39 17.69
CA TYR A 212 18.61 -4.30 18.16
C TYR A 212 18.01 -5.69 18.39
N ASN A 213 18.11 -6.57 17.39
CA ASN A 213 17.56 -7.92 17.48
C ASN A 213 18.21 -8.74 18.60
N LEU A 214 19.53 -8.62 18.80
CA LEU A 214 20.23 -9.30 19.90
C LEU A 214 19.73 -8.83 21.27
N LYS A 215 19.60 -7.52 21.46
CA LYS A 215 19.06 -6.95 22.70
C LYS A 215 17.62 -7.41 22.94
N ARG A 216 16.79 -7.38 21.90
CA ARG A 216 15.38 -7.78 21.99
C ARG A 216 15.22 -9.28 22.27
N GLY A 217 16.09 -10.11 21.70
CA GLY A 217 16.14 -11.55 21.96
C GLY A 217 16.44 -11.86 23.42
N ASP A 218 17.40 -11.17 24.04
CA ASP A 218 17.71 -11.31 25.47
C ASP A 218 16.53 -10.89 26.37
N GLU A 219 15.88 -9.77 26.07
CA GLU A 219 14.67 -9.33 26.79
C GLU A 219 13.54 -10.37 26.70
N ASN A 220 13.27 -10.91 25.51
CA ASN A 220 12.25 -11.92 25.31
C ASN A 220 12.58 -13.22 26.07
N HIS A 221 13.86 -13.60 26.17
CA HIS A 221 14.28 -14.80 26.92
C HIS A 221 14.10 -14.64 28.44
N ARG A 222 14.33 -13.45 28.99
CA ARG A 222 14.19 -13.18 30.44
C ARG A 222 12.73 -13.15 30.92
N HIS A 223 11.77 -13.05 30.00
CA HIS A 223 10.34 -12.97 30.28
C HIS A 223 9.53 -14.19 29.80
N ALA A 224 10.19 -15.21 29.26
CA ALA A 224 9.61 -16.50 28.85
C ALA A 224 9.78 -17.55 29.95
#